data_AF-A0A436RSS4-F1
#
_entry.id   AF-A0A436RSS4-F1
#
_cell.length_a   1.000
_cell.length_b   1.000
_cell.length_c   1.000
_cell.angle_alpha   90.00
_cell.angle_beta   90.00
_cell.angle_gamma   90.00
#
_symmetry.space_group_name_H-M   'P 1'
#
loop_
_entity.id
_entity.type
_entity.pdbx_description
1 polymer ?
#
loop_
_entity_poly.entity_id
_entity_poly.type
_entity_poly.pdbx_seq_one_letter_code
_entity_poly.pdbx_strand_id
1 'polypeptide(L)' 'ILDRIIAEKWARREKDSRAVVFSPGGKREFERVFLS' A
#
# COMPACT_ATOMS: atom_id res chain seq x y z
N ILE A 1 3.84 1.80 9.73
CA ILE A 1 2.81 2.02 8.69
C ILE A 1 3.18 1.31 7.39
N LEU A 2 4.38 1.54 6.85
CA LEU A 2 4.84 0.89 5.61
C LEU A 2 4.87 -0.65 5.69
N ASP A 3 5.33 -1.21 6.81
CA ASP A 3 5.38 -2.68 7.01
C ASP A 3 3.99 -3.31 6.96
N ARG A 4 2.98 -2.63 7.51
CA ARG A 4 1.58 -3.09 7.49
C ARG A 4 1.00 -3.04 6.07
N ILE A 5 1.32 -2.00 5.30
CA ILE A 5 0.88 -1.89 3.89
C ILE A 5 1.46 -3.02 3.04
N ILE A 6 2.72 -3.40 3.28
CA ILE A 6 3.39 -4.51 2.56
C ILE A 6 2.84 -5.87 3.02
N ALA A 7 2.68 -6.07 4.33
CA ALA A 7 2.17 -7.32 4.90
C ALA A 7 0.75 -7.65 4.41
N GLU A 8 -0.12 -6.63 4.30
CA GLU A 8 -1.49 -6.76 3.78
C GLU A 8 -1.54 -6.78 2.24
N LYS A 9 -0.40 -6.71 1.56
CA LYS A 9 -0.27 -6.68 0.08
C LYS A 9 -1.07 -5.56 -0.59
N TRP A 10 -1.29 -4.44 0.12
CA TRP A 10 -2.04 -3.30 -0.42
C TRP A 10 -1.24 -2.51 -1.44
N ALA A 11 0.07 -2.46 -1.25
CA ALA A 11 1.00 -1.84 -2.19
C ALA A 11 2.15 -2.78 -2.53
N ARG A 12 2.71 -2.59 -3.71
CA ARG A 12 3.91 -3.27 -4.17
C ARG A 12 5.01 -2.26 -4.45
N ARG A 13 6.25 -2.70 -4.31
CA ARG A 13 7.41 -1.93 -4.76
C ARG A 13 7.65 -2.23 -6.23
N GLU A 14 7.85 -1.20 -7.04
CA GLU A 14 8.29 -1.43 -8.42
C GLU A 14 9.73 -1.91 -8.44
N LYS A 15 10.00 -2.93 -9.26
CA LYS A 15 11.35 -3.44 -9.49
C LYS A 15 12.15 -2.29 -10.10
N ASP A 16 13.31 -1.98 -9.53
CA ASP A 16 14.19 -0.89 -9.93
C ASP A 16 13.74 0.53 -9.53
N SER A 17 12.71 0.64 -8.67
CA SER A 17 12.25 1.93 -8.13
C SER A 17 12.08 1.89 -6.60
N ARG A 18 12.22 3.06 -5.98
CA ARG A 18 11.83 3.26 -4.56
C ARG A 18 10.35 3.58 -4.41
N ALA A 19 9.62 3.70 -5.51
CA ALA A 19 8.19 3.95 -5.49
C ALA A 19 7.44 2.74 -4.91
N VAL A 20 6.51 3.04 -4.01
CA VAL A 20 5.53 2.09 -3.47
C VAL A 20 4.20 2.46 -4.09
N VAL A 21 3.65 1.54 -4.88
CA VAL A 21 2.44 1.77 -5.66
C VAL A 21 1.32 0.93 -5.09
N PHE A 22 0.23 1.60 -4.69
CA PHE A 22 -0.97 0.93 -4.22
C PHE A 22 -1.71 0.25 -5.36
N SER A 23 -2.25 -0.94 -5.10
CA SER A 23 -3.30 -1.50 -5.94
C SER A 23 -4.61 -0.73 -5.74
N PRO A 24 -5.55 -0.75 -6.71
CA PRO A 24 -6.84 -0.08 -6.54
C PRO A 24 -7.61 -0.53 -5.29
N GLY A 25 -7.56 -1.82 -4.96
CA GLY A 25 -8.17 -2.37 -3.74
C GLY A 25 -7.40 -1.98 -2.47
N GLY A 26 -6.07 -2.08 -2.51
CA GLY A 26 -5.22 -1.71 -1.38
C GLY A 26 -5.28 -0.22 -1.01
N LYS A 27 -5.51 0.66 -1.99
CA LYS A 27 -5.71 2.09 -1.74
C LYS A 27 -6.98 2.33 -0.90
N ARG A 28 -8.11 1.70 -1.24
CA ARG A 28 -9.36 1.85 -0.48
C ARG A 28 -9.23 1.34 0.95
N GLU A 29 -8.58 0.20 1.15
CA GLU A 29 -8.38 -0.35 2.49
C GLU A 29 -7.42 0.52 3.33
N PHE A 30 -6.37 1.08 2.71
CA PHE A 30 -5.50 2.05 3.37
C PHE A 30 -6.28 3.30 3.81
N GLU A 31 -7.08 3.89 2.91
CA GLU A 31 -7.91 5.07 3.19
C GLU A 31 -8.86 4.79 4.36
N ARG A 32 -9.55 3.63 4.35
CA ARG A 32 -10.47 3.23 5.42
C ARG A 32 -9.77 3.14 6.78
N VAL A 33 -8.58 2.55 6.84
CA VAL A 33 -7.89 2.25 8.10
C VAL A 33 -7.09 3.43 8.66
N PHE A 34 -6.56 4.31 7.81
CA PHE A 34 -5.60 5.34 8.23
C PHE A 34 -6.05 6.79 8.00
N LEU A 35 -7.08 7.03 7.19
CA LEU A 35 -7.58 8.38 6.88
C LEU A 35 -9.03 8.59 7.35
N SER A 36 -9.50 7.76 8.28
CA SER A 36 -10.75 7.93 9.02
C SER A 36 -10.60 8.87 10.22
#